data_AF-A0A937QRF8-F1
#
_entry.id   AF-A0A937QRF8-F1
#
_cell.length_a   1.000
_cell.length_b   1.000
_cell.length_c   1.000
_cell.angle_alpha   90.00
_cell.angle_beta   90.00
_cell.angle_gamma   90.00
#
_symmetry.space_group_name_H-M   'P 1'
#
loop_
_entity.id
_entity.type
_entity.pdbx_description
1 polymer ?
#
loop_
_entity_poly.entity_id
_entity_poly.type
_entity_poly.pdbx_seq_one_letter_code
_entity_poly.pdbx_strand_id
1 'polypeptide(L)'
;MDEPSDNSDSGVETSVTKAVSDFVAALSDEHRMLVILKAQLYGGSWEPMHDDLQNRLAGKPYIFKLANRIKDDIERIEQMREFEQEHNVDLAEHVELP
;
A
#
# COMPACT_ATOMS: atom_id res chain seq x y z
N MET A 1 -2.80 39.28 -28.17
CA MET A 1 -1.96 38.84 -27.05
C MET A 1 -2.53 37.51 -26.63
N ASP A 2 -1.72 36.48 -26.83
CA ASP A 2 -2.02 35.07 -26.59
C ASP A 2 -2.60 34.81 -25.20
N GLU A 3 -3.63 33.97 -25.14
CA GLU A 3 -3.91 33.14 -23.97
C GLU A 3 -3.02 31.88 -24.05
N PRO A 4 -2.77 31.20 -22.91
CA PRO A 4 -3.73 30.14 -22.57
C PRO A 4 -4.06 30.11 -21.07
N SER A 5 -5.35 30.02 -20.76
CA SER A 5 -5.84 29.59 -19.46
C SER A 5 -5.76 28.06 -19.38
N ASP A 6 -4.99 27.60 -18.40
CA ASP A 6 -4.73 26.21 -18.01
C ASP A 6 -6.04 25.53 -17.55
N ASN A 7 -6.50 24.53 -18.29
CA ASN A 7 -7.66 23.71 -17.95
C ASN A 7 -7.30 22.26 -18.31
N SER A 8 -6.67 21.52 -17.40
CA SER A 8 -6.38 20.09 -17.63
C SER A 8 -6.37 19.20 -16.36
N ASP A 9 -6.86 19.67 -15.21
CA ASP A 9 -6.68 18.95 -13.94
C ASP A 9 -7.84 17.99 -13.57
N SER A 10 -9.06 18.26 -14.03
CA SER A 10 -10.26 17.55 -13.55
C SER A 10 -10.41 16.09 -14.02
N GLY A 11 -9.75 15.72 -15.13
CA GLY A 11 -9.83 14.37 -15.70
C GLY A 11 -8.90 13.34 -15.05
N VAL A 12 -7.74 13.79 -14.56
CA VAL A 12 -6.69 12.92 -14.01
C VAL A 12 -7.07 12.46 -12.60
N GLU A 13 -7.49 13.37 -11.74
CA GLU A 13 -7.95 13.10 -10.37
C GLU A 13 -9.06 12.04 -10.31
N THR A 14 -10.05 12.14 -11.22
CA THR A 14 -11.16 11.19 -11.31
C THR A 14 -10.69 9.79 -11.72
N SER A 15 -9.67 9.71 -12.58
CA SER A 15 -9.12 8.43 -13.06
C SER A 15 -8.25 7.72 -12.01
N VAL A 16 -7.43 8.47 -11.27
CA VAL A 16 -6.63 7.95 -10.15
C VAL A 16 -7.53 7.44 -9.05
N THR A 17 -8.55 8.22 -8.66
CA THR A 17 -9.52 7.80 -7.63
C THR A 17 -10.21 6.49 -7.99
N LYS A 18 -10.56 6.30 -9.27
CA LYS A 18 -11.15 5.05 -9.76
C LYS A 18 -10.15 3.89 -9.70
N ALA A 19 -8.92 4.08 -10.17
CA ALA A 19 -7.88 3.05 -10.13
C ALA A 19 -7.61 2.58 -8.69
N VAL A 20 -7.52 3.51 -7.74
CA VAL A 20 -7.35 3.22 -6.32
C VAL A 20 -8.55 2.46 -5.77
N SER A 21 -9.77 2.90 -6.06
CA SER A 21 -10.99 2.20 -5.63
C SER A 21 -11.07 0.76 -6.18
N ASP A 22 -10.77 0.57 -7.47
CA ASP A 22 -10.80 -0.74 -8.12
C ASP A 22 -9.71 -1.67 -7.53
N PHE A 23 -8.51 -1.12 -7.26
CA PHE A 23 -7.42 -1.86 -6.62
C PHE A 23 -7.78 -2.28 -5.20
N VAL A 24 -8.27 -1.35 -4.37
CA VAL A 24 -8.70 -1.62 -2.99
C VAL A 24 -9.82 -2.66 -2.96
N ALA A 25 -10.79 -2.59 -3.88
CA ALA A 25 -11.86 -3.58 -3.99
C ALA A 25 -11.34 -4.99 -4.31
N ALA A 26 -10.22 -5.11 -5.02
CA ALA A 26 -9.59 -6.39 -5.36
C ALA A 26 -8.68 -6.95 -4.25
N LEU A 27 -8.34 -6.16 -3.22
CA LEU A 27 -7.48 -6.61 -2.12
C LEU A 27 -8.16 -7.72 -1.30
N SER A 28 -7.44 -8.83 -1.14
CA SER A 28 -7.83 -9.90 -0.21
C SER A 28 -7.71 -9.45 1.25
N ASP A 29 -8.29 -10.23 2.15
CA ASP A 29 -8.21 -9.98 3.60
C ASP A 29 -6.76 -9.92 4.09
N GLU A 30 -5.86 -10.74 3.52
CA GLU A 30 -4.44 -10.72 3.86
C GLU A 30 -3.76 -9.40 3.45
N HIS A 31 -4.09 -8.86 2.27
CA HIS A 31 -3.57 -7.56 1.85
C HIS A 31 -4.08 -6.44 2.75
N ARG A 32 -5.38 -6.42 3.02
CA ARG A 32 -6.00 -5.44 3.91
C ARG A 32 -5.39 -5.48 5.30
N MET A 33 -5.14 -6.68 5.84
CA MET A 33 -4.46 -6.86 7.12
C MET A 33 -3.05 -6.25 7.11
N LEU A 34 -2.28 -6.45 6.04
CA LEU A 34 -0.93 -5.85 5.91
C LEU A 34 -0.98 -4.32 5.88
N VAL A 35 -1.94 -3.72 5.14
CA VAL A 35 -2.16 -2.27 5.12
C VAL A 35 -2.51 -1.74 6.52
N ILE A 36 -3.38 -2.44 7.26
CA ILE A 36 -3.76 -2.08 8.62
C ILE A 36 -2.54 -2.14 9.57
N LEU A 37 -1.75 -3.20 9.48
CA LEU A 37 -0.56 -3.38 10.30
C LEU A 37 0.50 -2.32 10.00
N LYS A 38 0.63 -1.88 8.73
CA LYS A 38 1.53 -0.80 8.31
C LYS A 38 1.17 0.48 9.05
N ALA A 39 -0.12 0.84 9.05
CA ALA A 39 -0.61 2.04 9.74
C ALA A 39 -0.43 1.95 11.26
N GLN A 40 -0.74 0.80 11.87
CA GLN A 40 -0.77 0.66 13.33
C GLN A 40 0.60 0.41 13.98
N LEU A 41 1.47 -0.38 13.35
CA LEU A 41 2.72 -0.85 13.97
C LEU A 41 3.98 -0.23 13.38
N TYR A 42 3.92 0.18 12.11
CA TYR A 42 5.08 0.65 11.36
C TYR A 42 5.00 2.12 10.95
N GLY A 43 4.09 2.88 11.57
CA GLY A 43 3.98 4.33 11.40
C GLY A 43 3.62 4.75 9.97
N GLY A 44 2.93 3.90 9.21
CA GLY A 44 2.54 4.21 7.84
C GLY A 44 3.64 3.99 6.79
N SER A 45 4.75 3.32 7.12
CA SER A 45 5.77 2.97 6.13
C SER A 45 5.85 1.46 5.88
N TRP A 46 5.97 1.08 4.61
CA TRP A 46 6.20 -0.31 4.21
C TRP A 46 7.63 -0.78 4.48
N GLU A 47 8.62 0.11 4.56
CA GLU A 47 10.04 -0.27 4.67
C GLU A 47 10.34 -0.99 5.99
N PRO A 48 9.97 -0.46 7.17
CA PRO A 48 10.15 -1.16 8.43
C PRO A 48 9.44 -2.52 8.48
N MET A 49 8.25 -2.63 7.90
CA MET A 49 7.50 -3.90 7.85
C MET A 49 8.19 -4.92 6.96
N HIS A 50 8.61 -4.50 5.77
CA HIS A 50 9.29 -5.37 4.82
C HIS A 50 10.62 -5.90 5.40
N ASP A 51 11.40 -5.03 6.04
CA ASP A 51 12.64 -5.41 6.72
C ASP A 51 12.39 -6.42 7.85
N ASP A 52 11.29 -6.26 8.62
CA ASP A 52 10.90 -7.21 9.66
C ASP A 52 10.62 -8.61 9.09
N LEU A 53 9.88 -8.67 7.97
CA LEU A 53 9.59 -9.92 7.28
C LEU A 53 10.85 -10.58 6.71
N GLN A 54 11.76 -9.80 6.12
CA GLN A 54 13.05 -10.30 5.63
C GLN A 54 13.93 -10.82 6.77
N ASN A 55 13.98 -10.11 7.91
CA ASN A 55 14.70 -10.56 9.10
C ASN A 55 14.12 -11.88 9.61
N ARG A 56 12.80 -12.00 9.66
CA ARG A 56 12.12 -13.24 10.05
C ARG A 56 12.45 -14.40 9.10
N LEU A 57 12.48 -14.16 7.79
CA LEU A 57 12.87 -15.16 6.79
C LEU A 57 14.33 -15.62 6.99
N ALA A 58 15.21 -14.70 7.39
CA ALA A 58 16.62 -14.97 7.67
C ALA A 58 16.89 -15.56 9.08
N GLY A 59 15.85 -15.80 9.89
CA GLY A 59 15.98 -16.29 11.26
C GLY A 59 16.57 -15.26 12.25
N LYS A 60 16.55 -13.98 11.89
CA LYS A 60 16.95 -12.86 12.76
C LYS A 60 15.80 -12.45 13.69
N PRO A 61 16.07 -11.69 14.77
CA PRO A 61 15.03 -11.09 15.59
C PRO A 61 14.07 -10.23 14.74
N TYR A 62 12.77 -10.29 15.06
CA TYR A 62 11.69 -9.58 14.39
C TYR A 62 10.65 -9.10 15.42
N ILE A 63 9.83 -8.14 15.04
CA ILE A 63 8.89 -7.40 15.89
C ILE A 63 7.53 -8.10 15.90
N PHE A 64 7.05 -8.62 14.76
CA PHE A 64 5.68 -9.14 14.65
C PHE A 64 5.55 -10.47 13.91
N LYS A 65 4.53 -11.27 14.29
CA LYS A 65 4.35 -12.63 13.81
C LYS A 65 3.05 -12.79 13.01
N LEU A 66 3.08 -12.45 11.72
CA LEU A 66 2.05 -12.87 10.76
C LEU A 66 2.04 -14.39 10.56
N ALA A 67 0.95 -14.93 10.02
CA ALA A 67 0.78 -16.37 9.75
C ALA A 67 1.91 -16.96 8.88
N ASN A 68 1.90 -18.28 8.66
CA ASN A 68 3.01 -19.06 8.10
C ASN A 68 3.36 -18.79 6.60
N ARG A 69 3.14 -17.58 6.07
CA ARG A 69 3.27 -17.22 4.64
C ARG A 69 4.13 -15.96 4.40
N ILE A 70 5.27 -15.86 5.10
CA ILE A 70 6.16 -14.68 5.05
C ILE A 70 6.55 -14.28 3.61
N LYS A 71 6.82 -15.25 2.72
CA LYS A 71 7.19 -14.97 1.33
C LYS A 71 6.05 -14.32 0.56
N ASP A 72 4.86 -14.91 0.64
CA ASP A 72 3.66 -14.35 0.02
C ASP A 72 3.41 -12.92 0.56
N ASP A 73 3.59 -12.69 1.87
CA ASP A 73 3.40 -11.36 2.46
C ASP A 73 4.42 -10.32 1.98
N ILE A 74 5.68 -10.73 1.74
CA ILE A 74 6.69 -9.86 1.10
C ILE A 74 6.24 -9.47 -0.31
N GLU A 75 5.82 -10.45 -1.13
CA GLU A 75 5.34 -10.18 -2.50
C GLU A 75 4.12 -9.25 -2.50
N ARG A 76 3.18 -9.42 -1.56
CA ARG A 76 2.02 -8.53 -1.41
C ARG A 76 2.43 -7.11 -1.05
N ILE A 77 3.38 -6.94 -0.12
CA ILE A 77 3.89 -5.61 0.26
C ILE A 77 4.58 -4.93 -0.91
N GLU A 78 5.38 -5.67 -1.69
CA GLU A 78 6.03 -5.12 -2.88
C GLU A 78 5.00 -4.61 -3.89
N GLN A 79 3.97 -5.42 -4.21
CA GLN A 79 2.89 -5.02 -5.12
C GLN A 79 2.13 -3.78 -4.63
N MET A 80 1.76 -3.74 -3.35
CA MET A 80 1.05 -2.60 -2.77
C MET A 80 1.91 -1.35 -2.70
N ARG A 81 3.21 -1.49 -2.40
CA ARG A 81 4.16 -0.38 -2.37
C ARG A 81 4.35 0.21 -3.77
N GLU A 82 4.52 -0.63 -4.79
CA GLU A 82 4.62 -0.18 -6.18
C GLU A 82 3.38 0.60 -6.60
N PHE A 83 2.19 0.10 -6.26
CA PHE A 83 0.93 0.79 -6.53
C PHE A 83 0.84 2.16 -5.83
N GLU A 84 1.19 2.24 -4.55
CA GLU A 84 1.21 3.50 -3.80
C GLU A 84 2.18 4.52 -4.42
N GLN A 85 3.34 4.07 -4.90
CA GLN A 85 4.33 4.94 -5.55
C GLN A 85 3.87 5.40 -6.94
N GLU A 86 3.25 4.52 -7.72
CA GLU A 86 2.74 4.85 -9.06
C GLU A 86 1.60 5.87 -9.01
N HIS A 87 0.71 5.73 -8.04
CA HIS A 87 -0.47 6.59 -7.88
C HIS A 87 -0.28 7.73 -6.87
N ASN A 88 0.85 7.76 -6.15
CA ASN A 88 1.15 8.71 -5.08
C ASN A 88 0.03 8.78 -4.02
N VAL A 89 -0.40 7.60 -3.53
CA VAL A 89 -1.47 7.44 -2.53
C VAL A 89 -1.01 6.59 -1.34
N ASP A 90 -1.74 6.64 -0.24
CA ASP A 90 -1.61 5.68 0.87
C ASP A 90 -2.84 4.77 0.91
N LEU A 91 -2.65 3.46 0.69
CA LEU A 91 -3.75 2.49 0.72
C LEU A 91 -4.43 2.44 2.10
N ALA A 92 -3.73 2.81 3.18
CA ALA A 92 -4.30 2.85 4.52
C ALA A 92 -5.43 3.87 4.68
N GLU A 93 -5.48 4.91 3.83
CA GLU A 93 -6.56 5.89 3.82
C GLU A 93 -7.82 5.39 3.11
N HIS A 94 -7.70 4.32 2.31
CA HIS A 94 -8.76 3.79 1.48
C HIS A 94 -9.28 2.41 1.94
N VAL A 95 -8.54 1.71 2.80
CA VAL A 95 -8.99 0.44 3.40
C VAL A 95 -9.80 0.74 4.66
N GLU A 96 -11.05 0.29 4.69
CA GLU A 96 -11.87 0.34 5.91
C GLU A 96 -11.31 -0.59 6.99
N LEU A 97 -11.04 -0.02 8.17
CA LEU A 97 -10.76 -0.76 9.39
C LEU A 97 -12.08 -1.39 9.89
N PRO A 98 -12.14 -2.73 10.08
CA PRO A 98 -13.32 -3.36 10.67
C PRO A 98 -13.54 -2.98 12.15
#